data_AF-A0A9E1S175-F1
#
_entry.id   AF-A0A9E1S175-F1
#
_cell.length_a   1.000
_cell.length_b   1.000
_cell.length_c   1.000
_cell.angle_alpha   90.00
_cell.angle_beta   90.00
_cell.angle_gamma   90.00
#
_symmetry.space_group_name_H-M   'P 1'
#
loop_
_entity.id
_entity.type
_entity.pdbx_description
1 polymer ?
#
loop_
_entity_poly.entity_id
_entity_poly.type
_entity_poly.pdbx_seq_one_letter_code
_entity_poly.pdbx_strand_id
1 'polypeptide(L)'
;MSTFQKISQFIARKLNFTTGNWITLVGLFLAMYGIELFHADLGLHGEWGAVALLTLSFLTDWWDGLVSKYQQVHEGGGLEHGISLEDELKMSFVERMNHRGTTHLGKKLDPLVDKVRFIGLLWVVGEGFIDESMVWALTFMAALLVIVRPIKRLLMLGDASSNWFGRRKVYFEVLVIAMLVFSTRPLLSDSTSLLSHHIFDQILSISLILALAFSFLSFGWHLFGQMIEAKLRKEGFHVPGEDYEGKPSALGYLLMTIIVLTVICGGPILFVTKLLGEIGIMP
;
A
#
# COMPACT_ATOMS: atom_id res chain seq x y z
N MET A 1 -20.72 15.48 15.45
CA MET A 1 -19.58 15.60 14.51
C MET A 1 -18.28 15.61 15.29
N SER A 2 -17.39 14.63 15.07
CA SER A 2 -16.16 14.45 15.84
C SER A 2 -15.10 15.52 15.54
N THR A 3 -14.12 15.70 16.43
CA THR A 3 -12.99 16.63 16.22
C THR A 3 -12.25 16.32 14.91
N PHE A 4 -12.03 15.04 14.63
CA PHE A 4 -11.40 14.58 13.38
C PHE A 4 -12.20 15.00 12.14
N GLN A 5 -13.53 14.87 12.16
CA GLN A 5 -14.40 15.32 11.07
C GLN A 5 -14.30 16.84 10.86
N LYS A 6 -14.19 17.63 11.93
CA LYS A 6 -14.06 19.10 11.84
C LYS A 6 -12.73 19.50 11.19
N ILE A 7 -11.64 18.87 11.61
CA ILE A 7 -10.31 19.10 11.03
C ILE A 7 -10.31 18.70 9.55
N SER A 8 -10.86 17.53 9.23
CA SER A 8 -10.95 17.02 7.86
C SER A 8 -11.71 17.98 6.94
N GLN A 9 -12.88 18.47 7.38
CA GLN A 9 -13.66 19.46 6.62
C GLN A 9 -12.94 20.80 6.49
N PHE A 10 -12.25 21.25 7.54
CA PHE A 10 -11.48 22.49 7.49
C PHE A 10 -10.36 22.42 6.44
N ILE A 11 -9.57 21.33 6.47
CA ILE A 11 -8.49 21.10 5.50
C ILE A 11 -9.06 21.03 4.08
N ALA A 12 -10.09 20.21 3.86
CA ALA A 12 -10.70 20.05 2.54
C ALA A 12 -11.24 21.38 1.98
N ARG A 13 -11.90 22.18 2.83
CA ARG A 13 -12.39 23.52 2.46
C ARG A 13 -11.26 24.47 2.08
N LYS A 14 -10.12 24.42 2.79
CA LYS A 14 -8.95 25.27 2.48
C LYS A 14 -8.23 24.84 1.21
N LEU A 15 -8.24 23.55 0.90
CA LEU A 15 -7.63 22.99 -0.32
C LEU A 15 -8.59 22.93 -1.51
N ASN A 16 -9.82 23.44 -1.41
CA ASN A 16 -10.82 23.39 -2.48
C ASN A 16 -10.47 24.23 -3.74
N PHE A 17 -9.33 24.92 -3.75
CA PHE A 17 -8.83 25.58 -4.96
C PHE A 17 -8.15 24.60 -5.92
N THR A 18 -7.81 23.38 -5.47
CA THR A 18 -7.17 22.33 -6.27
C THR A 18 -8.05 21.06 -6.30
N THR A 19 -7.62 20.02 -7.02
CA THR A 19 -8.29 18.73 -7.12
C THR A 19 -7.54 17.65 -6.37
N GLY A 20 -8.21 16.55 -6.02
CA GLY A 20 -7.56 15.38 -5.43
C GLY A 20 -6.40 14.88 -6.30
N ASN A 21 -6.61 14.76 -7.61
CA ASN A 21 -5.59 14.27 -8.54
C ASN A 21 -4.29 15.11 -8.52
N TRP A 22 -4.41 16.45 -8.45
CA TRP A 22 -3.24 17.32 -8.33
C TRP A 22 -2.54 17.16 -6.98
N ILE A 23 -3.30 17.00 -5.89
CA ILE A 23 -2.73 16.73 -4.57
C ILE A 23 -1.94 15.42 -4.57
N THR A 24 -2.47 14.35 -5.18
CA THR A 24 -1.77 13.06 -5.33
C THR A 24 -0.46 13.23 -6.11
N LEU A 25 -0.45 14.00 -7.19
CA LEU A 25 0.78 14.28 -7.96
C LEU A 25 1.80 15.11 -7.19
N VAL A 26 1.36 16.12 -6.43
CA VAL A 26 2.26 16.85 -5.52
C VAL A 26 2.85 15.89 -4.50
N GLY A 27 2.05 14.97 -3.97
CA GLY A 27 2.50 13.88 -3.11
C GLY A 27 3.62 13.05 -3.74
N LEU A 28 3.44 12.63 -4.99
CA LEU A 28 4.46 11.91 -5.74
C LEU A 28 5.76 12.72 -5.89
N PHE A 29 5.66 14.00 -6.26
CA PHE A 29 6.83 14.86 -6.40
C PHE A 29 7.60 15.03 -5.09
N LEU A 30 6.87 15.27 -3.99
CA LEU A 30 7.43 15.36 -2.64
C LEU A 30 8.09 14.04 -2.23
N ALA A 31 7.49 12.90 -2.57
CA ALA A 31 8.06 11.58 -2.30
C ALA A 31 9.39 11.40 -3.03
N MET A 32 9.42 11.64 -4.35
CA MET A 32 10.62 11.50 -5.17
C MET A 32 11.75 12.41 -4.66
N TYR A 33 11.44 13.66 -4.33
CA TYR A 33 12.44 14.59 -3.80
C TYR A 33 12.93 14.20 -2.40
N GLY A 34 12.04 13.72 -1.52
CA GLY A 34 12.43 13.21 -0.21
C GLY A 34 13.30 11.94 -0.29
N ILE A 35 12.99 11.03 -1.21
CA ILE A 35 13.80 9.83 -1.50
C ILE A 35 15.20 10.25 -2.00
N GLU A 36 15.27 11.20 -2.93
CA GLU A 36 16.54 11.71 -3.45
C GLU A 36 17.39 12.36 -2.34
N LEU A 37 16.77 13.11 -1.43
CA LEU A 37 17.50 13.69 -0.28
C LEU A 37 18.07 12.62 0.64
N PHE A 38 17.39 11.49 0.82
CA PHE A 38 17.97 10.36 1.53
C PHE A 38 19.12 9.70 0.76
N HIS A 39 19.02 9.65 -0.57
CA HIS A 39 20.07 9.08 -1.41
C HIS A 39 21.34 9.96 -1.42
N ALA A 40 21.18 11.28 -1.46
CA ALA A 40 22.27 12.24 -1.58
C ALA A 40 23.15 12.39 -0.32
N ASP A 41 22.75 11.76 0.80
CA ASP A 41 23.51 11.70 2.07
C ASP A 41 24.06 13.06 2.55
N LEU A 42 23.22 14.10 2.51
CA LEU A 42 23.61 15.50 2.82
C LEU A 42 23.82 15.78 4.33
N GLY A 43 24.05 14.74 5.13
CA GLY A 43 24.17 14.81 6.59
C GLY A 43 22.85 15.12 7.31
N LEU A 44 22.94 15.41 8.61
CA LEU A 44 21.78 15.50 9.52
C LEU A 44 20.67 16.46 9.05
N HIS A 45 21.05 17.62 8.49
CA HIS A 45 20.07 18.60 7.98
C HIS A 45 19.32 18.09 6.73
N GLY A 46 20.00 17.32 5.87
CA GLY A 46 19.39 16.68 4.71
C GLY A 46 18.40 15.60 5.11
N GLU A 47 18.75 14.78 6.10
CA GLU A 47 17.89 13.69 6.60
C GLU A 47 16.58 14.21 7.21
N TRP A 48 16.63 15.24 8.05
CA TRP A 48 15.41 15.86 8.59
C TRP A 48 14.56 16.52 7.49
N GLY A 49 15.20 17.09 6.47
CA GLY A 49 14.52 17.59 5.27
C GLY A 49 13.78 16.48 4.52
N ALA A 50 14.44 15.33 4.32
CA ALA A 50 13.85 14.15 3.70
C ALA A 50 12.63 13.65 4.49
N VAL A 51 12.76 13.48 5.82
CA VAL A 51 11.65 13.07 6.71
C VAL A 51 10.47 14.05 6.63
N ALA A 52 10.73 15.36 6.65
CA ALA A 52 9.67 16.37 6.55
C ALA A 52 8.93 16.29 5.20
N LEU A 53 9.66 16.18 4.09
CA LEU A 53 9.08 16.07 2.75
C LEU A 53 8.29 14.79 2.56
N LEU A 54 8.78 13.66 3.08
CA LEU A 54 8.07 12.39 3.00
C LEU A 54 6.83 12.38 3.87
N THR A 55 6.90 12.96 5.08
CA THR A 55 5.72 13.15 5.93
C THR A 55 4.66 13.98 5.22
N LEU A 56 5.05 15.09 4.59
CA LEU A 56 4.14 15.90 3.78
C LEU A 56 3.57 15.10 2.61
N SER A 57 4.40 14.31 1.91
CA SER A 57 3.93 13.39 0.87
C SER A 57 2.88 12.40 1.41
N PHE A 58 3.08 11.75 2.55
CA PHE A 58 2.06 10.85 3.13
C PHE A 58 0.79 11.61 3.56
N LEU A 59 0.89 12.86 3.99
CA LEU A 59 -0.29 13.67 4.31
C LEU A 59 -1.12 14.01 3.06
N THR A 60 -0.49 14.16 1.89
CA THR A 60 -1.23 14.40 0.64
C THR A 60 -2.20 13.26 0.28
N ASP A 61 -1.87 12.03 0.64
CA ASP A 61 -2.72 10.84 0.50
C ASP A 61 -4.04 10.97 1.26
N TRP A 62 -3.95 11.51 2.48
CA TRP A 62 -5.14 11.79 3.26
C TRP A 62 -5.89 13.00 2.68
N TRP A 63 -5.17 14.05 2.27
CA TRP A 63 -5.76 15.28 1.79
C TRP A 63 -6.49 15.12 0.45
N ASP A 64 -5.99 14.32 -0.49
CA ASP A 64 -6.62 14.13 -1.79
C ASP A 64 -8.02 13.49 -1.66
N GLY A 65 -8.17 12.50 -0.78
CA GLY A 65 -9.43 11.83 -0.50
C GLY A 65 -10.39 12.74 0.24
N LEU A 66 -9.89 13.61 1.12
CA LEU A 66 -10.70 14.62 1.80
C LEU A 66 -11.25 15.67 0.82
N VAL A 67 -10.40 16.21 -0.06
CA VAL A 67 -10.79 17.21 -1.06
C VAL A 67 -11.77 16.61 -2.06
N SER A 68 -11.50 15.41 -2.57
CA SER A 68 -12.38 14.73 -3.52
C SER A 68 -13.78 14.47 -2.93
N LYS A 69 -13.85 13.99 -1.69
CA LYS A 69 -15.14 13.80 -0.98
C LYS A 69 -15.86 15.12 -0.71
N TYR A 70 -15.12 16.15 -0.31
CA TYR A 70 -15.69 17.47 -0.05
C TYR A 70 -16.31 18.08 -1.30
N GLN A 71 -15.58 18.04 -2.43
CA GLN A 71 -16.05 18.52 -3.74
C GLN A 71 -17.28 17.75 -4.21
N GLN A 72 -17.26 16.43 -4.11
CA GLN A 72 -18.39 15.58 -4.51
C GLN A 72 -19.68 15.92 -3.74
N VAL A 73 -19.57 16.20 -2.44
CA VAL A 73 -20.72 16.56 -1.59
C VAL A 73 -21.22 17.98 -1.88
N HIS A 74 -20.33 18.95 -2.10
CA HIS A 74 -20.70 20.37 -2.18
C HIS A 74 -20.99 20.88 -3.59
N GLU A 75 -20.47 20.21 -4.63
CA GLU A 75 -20.59 20.66 -6.03
C GLU A 75 -21.67 19.90 -6.83
N GLY A 76 -22.50 19.09 -6.17
CA GLY A 76 -23.82 18.72 -6.67
C GLY A 76 -24.10 17.24 -6.95
N GLY A 77 -23.25 16.29 -6.54
CA GLY A 77 -23.43 14.87 -6.90
C GLY A 77 -24.14 13.97 -5.88
N GLY A 78 -24.37 14.46 -4.64
CA GLY A 78 -24.65 13.54 -3.53
C GLY A 78 -23.46 12.62 -3.24
N LEU A 79 -23.48 11.91 -2.10
CA LEU A 79 -22.38 11.02 -1.71
C LEU A 79 -22.21 9.80 -2.65
N GLU A 80 -23.22 9.50 -3.48
CA GLU A 80 -23.36 8.17 -4.06
C GLU A 80 -22.58 7.96 -5.35
N HIS A 81 -22.46 8.93 -6.26
CA HIS A 81 -21.85 8.64 -7.57
C HIS A 81 -20.76 9.64 -7.96
N GLY A 82 -19.50 9.18 -7.95
CA GLY A 82 -18.42 9.85 -8.68
C GLY A 82 -18.65 9.76 -10.19
N ILE A 83 -17.79 10.38 -11.00
CA ILE A 83 -17.92 10.31 -12.46
C ILE A 83 -17.90 8.86 -12.95
N SER A 84 -18.76 8.53 -13.92
CA SER A 84 -18.78 7.21 -14.54
C SER A 84 -17.48 6.98 -15.35
N LEU A 85 -17.03 5.73 -15.45
CA LEU A 85 -15.84 5.42 -16.24
C LEU A 85 -16.01 5.84 -17.71
N GLU A 86 -17.19 5.66 -18.27
CA GLU A 86 -17.49 6.02 -19.67
C GLU A 86 -17.38 7.53 -19.90
N ASP A 87 -17.88 8.34 -18.97
CA ASP A 87 -17.81 9.80 -19.09
C ASP A 87 -16.40 10.32 -18.84
N GLU A 88 -15.68 9.72 -17.89
CA GLU A 88 -14.28 10.07 -17.68
C GLU A 88 -13.41 9.69 -18.89
N LEU A 89 -13.70 8.58 -19.57
CA LEU A 89 -12.96 8.17 -20.77
C LEU A 89 -13.14 9.15 -21.94
N LYS A 90 -14.25 9.90 -21.99
CA LYS A 90 -14.49 10.96 -22.99
C LYS A 90 -13.71 12.25 -22.70
N MET A 91 -13.28 12.45 -21.44
CA MET A 91 -12.50 13.61 -21.04
C MET A 91 -11.04 13.49 -21.47
N SER A 92 -10.44 14.62 -21.84
CA SER A 92 -9.00 14.78 -22.02
C SER A 92 -8.25 14.59 -20.70
N PHE A 93 -6.94 14.31 -20.76
CA PHE A 93 -6.13 14.14 -19.54
C PHE A 93 -6.16 15.37 -18.63
N VAL A 94 -6.09 16.58 -19.20
CA VAL A 94 -6.13 17.84 -18.45
C VAL A 94 -7.48 18.02 -17.76
N GLU A 95 -8.58 17.66 -18.42
CA GLU A 95 -9.93 17.69 -17.80
C GLU A 95 -10.04 16.68 -16.66
N ARG A 96 -9.51 15.46 -16.82
CA ARG A 96 -9.49 14.46 -15.73
C ARG A 96 -8.68 14.94 -14.53
N MET A 97 -7.54 15.58 -14.77
CA MET A 97 -6.70 16.15 -13.71
C MET A 97 -7.41 17.29 -12.98
N ASN A 98 -8.15 18.14 -13.70
CA ASN A 98 -8.87 19.29 -13.15
C ASN A 98 -10.31 18.98 -12.72
N HIS A 99 -10.76 17.73 -12.82
CA HIS A 99 -12.08 17.33 -12.38
C HIS A 99 -12.20 17.45 -10.85
N ARG A 100 -13.29 18.09 -10.40
CA ARG A 100 -13.59 18.26 -8.98
C ARG A 100 -14.46 17.12 -8.49
N GLY A 101 -13.97 16.37 -7.50
CA GLY A 101 -14.60 15.14 -7.03
C GLY A 101 -13.79 13.88 -7.34
N THR A 102 -14.39 12.73 -7.06
CA THR A 102 -13.71 11.43 -7.18
C THR A 102 -13.66 10.97 -8.65
N THR A 103 -12.46 10.64 -9.14
CA THR A 103 -12.22 10.11 -10.51
C THR A 103 -11.63 8.69 -10.50
N HIS A 104 -11.80 7.94 -11.58
CA HIS A 104 -11.12 6.66 -11.82
C HIS A 104 -9.62 6.85 -12.06
N LEU A 105 -9.16 7.98 -12.62
CA LEU A 105 -7.75 8.36 -12.70
C LEU A 105 -7.15 8.48 -11.30
N GLY A 106 -7.79 9.22 -10.39
CA GLY A 106 -7.36 9.33 -9.00
C GLY A 106 -7.26 7.96 -8.33
N LYS A 107 -8.29 7.12 -8.50
CA LYS A 107 -8.30 5.71 -8.03
C LYS A 107 -7.21 4.81 -8.65
N LYS A 108 -6.49 5.26 -9.70
CA LYS A 108 -5.34 4.56 -10.28
C LYS A 108 -4.02 5.17 -9.84
N LEU A 109 -3.95 6.51 -9.79
CA LEU A 109 -2.77 7.25 -9.37
C LEU A 109 -2.42 6.96 -7.92
N ASP A 110 -3.41 6.98 -7.03
CA ASP A 110 -3.23 6.82 -5.58
C ASP A 110 -2.46 5.51 -5.21
N PRO A 111 -2.92 4.30 -5.62
CA PRO A 111 -2.16 3.08 -5.37
C PRO A 111 -0.77 3.02 -6.03
N LEU A 112 -0.57 3.75 -7.14
CA LEU A 112 0.72 3.83 -7.82
C LEU A 112 1.68 4.69 -6.99
N VAL A 113 1.25 5.86 -6.53
CA VAL A 113 2.06 6.77 -5.73
C VAL A 113 2.47 6.12 -4.41
N ASP A 114 1.56 5.41 -3.74
CA ASP A 114 1.86 4.62 -2.55
C ASP A 114 2.97 3.60 -2.76
N LYS A 115 2.97 2.95 -3.92
CA LYS A 115 3.95 1.91 -4.25
C LYS A 115 5.29 2.53 -4.64
N VAL A 116 5.30 3.70 -5.29
CA VAL A 116 6.53 4.48 -5.50
C VAL A 116 7.14 4.92 -4.17
N ARG A 117 6.33 5.46 -3.23
CA ARG A 117 6.79 5.81 -1.88
C ARG A 117 7.41 4.61 -1.17
N PHE A 118 6.69 3.48 -1.16
CA PHE A 118 7.15 2.27 -0.48
C PHE A 118 8.43 1.71 -1.10
N ILE A 119 8.47 1.53 -2.42
CA ILE A 119 9.64 0.98 -3.12
C ILE A 119 10.84 1.93 -2.95
N GLY A 120 10.65 3.22 -3.22
CA GLY A 120 11.75 4.19 -3.14
C GLY A 120 12.36 4.25 -1.74
N LEU A 121 11.54 4.25 -0.68
CA LEU A 121 12.04 4.21 0.69
C LEU A 121 12.67 2.88 1.06
N LEU A 122 12.10 1.76 0.60
CA LEU A 122 12.66 0.44 0.84
C LEU A 122 14.06 0.30 0.23
N TRP A 123 14.27 0.85 -0.96
CA TRP A 123 15.59 0.82 -1.61
C TRP A 123 16.58 1.76 -0.96
N VAL A 124 16.20 3.02 -0.69
CA VAL A 124 17.17 4.01 -0.17
C VAL A 124 17.47 3.85 1.32
N VAL A 125 16.48 3.43 2.12
CA VAL A 125 16.64 3.28 3.58
C VAL A 125 16.90 1.82 3.96
N GLY A 126 16.42 0.86 3.18
CA GLY A 126 16.63 -0.57 3.45
C GLY A 126 17.97 -1.12 2.99
N GLU A 127 18.70 -0.41 2.11
CA GLU A 127 20.03 -0.82 1.65
C GLU A 127 20.97 -1.03 2.85
N GLY A 128 21.58 -2.21 2.93
CA GLY A 128 22.49 -2.59 4.03
C GLY A 128 21.81 -3.05 5.32
N PHE A 129 20.50 -2.87 5.48
CA PHE A 129 19.75 -3.28 6.68
C PHE A 129 18.78 -4.44 6.44
N ILE A 130 18.29 -4.58 5.21
CA ILE A 130 17.41 -5.66 4.80
C ILE A 130 18.15 -6.54 3.80
N ASP A 131 17.94 -7.85 3.89
CA ASP A 131 18.40 -8.79 2.88
C ASP A 131 17.91 -8.40 1.48
N GLU A 132 18.83 -8.32 0.53
CA GLU A 132 18.54 -7.80 -0.82
C GLU A 132 17.44 -8.62 -1.52
N SER A 133 17.38 -9.93 -1.28
CA SER A 133 16.36 -10.79 -1.88
C SER A 133 14.95 -10.44 -1.39
N MET A 134 14.82 -10.00 -0.13
CA MET A 134 13.54 -9.52 0.43
C MET A 134 13.12 -8.20 -0.21
N VAL A 135 14.07 -7.27 -0.43
CA VAL A 135 13.83 -6.00 -1.12
C VAL A 135 13.31 -6.25 -2.54
N TRP A 136 13.98 -7.15 -3.28
CA TRP A 136 13.55 -7.56 -4.61
C TRP A 136 12.16 -8.21 -4.61
N ALA A 137 11.90 -9.14 -3.69
CA ALA A 137 10.61 -9.82 -3.59
C ALA A 137 9.45 -8.83 -3.29
N LEU A 138 9.65 -7.91 -2.36
CA LEU A 138 8.67 -6.87 -2.03
C LEU A 138 8.43 -5.90 -3.19
N THR A 139 9.50 -5.49 -3.88
CA THR A 139 9.42 -4.63 -5.06
C THR A 139 8.65 -5.30 -6.20
N PHE A 140 8.98 -6.55 -6.50
CA PHE A 140 8.30 -7.35 -7.51
C PHE A 140 6.80 -7.49 -7.19
N MET A 141 6.48 -7.84 -5.95
CA MET A 141 5.07 -7.98 -5.52
C MET A 141 4.33 -6.65 -5.50
N ALA A 142 4.98 -5.55 -5.15
CA ALA A 142 4.42 -4.21 -5.24
C ALA A 142 4.06 -3.87 -6.70
N ALA A 143 4.97 -4.12 -7.65
CA ALA A 143 4.72 -3.91 -9.07
C ALA A 143 3.56 -4.77 -9.60
N LEU A 144 3.52 -6.07 -9.26
CA LEU A 144 2.42 -6.96 -9.63
C LEU A 144 1.06 -6.45 -9.13
N LEU A 145 0.99 -5.97 -7.89
CA LEU A 145 -0.24 -5.43 -7.31
C LEU A 145 -0.70 -4.12 -7.96
N VAL A 146 0.24 -3.28 -8.44
CA VAL A 146 -0.08 -2.08 -9.22
C VAL A 146 -0.66 -2.47 -10.58
N ILE A 147 -0.09 -3.49 -11.23
CA ILE A 147 -0.45 -3.91 -12.60
C ILE A 147 -1.75 -4.74 -12.64
N VAL A 148 -1.99 -5.58 -11.63
CA VAL A 148 -3.16 -6.49 -11.65
C VAL A 148 -4.48 -5.73 -11.68
N ARG A 149 -4.57 -4.58 -11.00
CA ARG A 149 -5.81 -3.79 -10.93
C ARG A 149 -6.22 -3.20 -12.28
N PRO A 150 -5.34 -2.52 -13.04
CA PRO A 150 -5.59 -2.16 -14.44
C PRO A 150 -6.00 -3.35 -15.31
N ILE A 151 -5.30 -4.49 -15.23
CA ILE A 151 -5.61 -5.68 -16.04
C ILE A 151 -7.02 -6.18 -15.74
N LYS A 152 -7.40 -6.31 -14.47
CA LYS A 152 -8.76 -6.76 -14.11
C LYS A 152 -9.85 -5.83 -14.63
N ARG A 153 -9.61 -4.51 -14.58
CA ARG A 153 -10.55 -3.53 -15.14
C ARG A 153 -10.65 -3.62 -16.65
N LEU A 154 -9.53 -3.81 -17.36
CA LEU A 154 -9.52 -4.02 -18.81
C LEU A 154 -10.30 -5.27 -19.21
N LEU A 155 -10.23 -6.33 -18.39
CA LEU A 155 -10.97 -7.57 -18.60
C LEU A 155 -12.42 -7.52 -18.09
N MET A 156 -12.89 -6.36 -17.59
CA MET A 156 -14.23 -6.17 -17.00
C MET A 156 -14.58 -7.19 -15.89
N LEU A 157 -13.57 -7.67 -15.15
CA LEU A 157 -13.72 -8.67 -14.09
C LEU A 157 -14.13 -8.02 -12.76
N GLY A 158 -15.11 -7.11 -12.77
CA GLY A 158 -15.63 -6.44 -11.57
C GLY A 158 -14.74 -5.33 -10.99
N ASP A 159 -15.26 -4.63 -9.99
CA ASP A 159 -14.58 -3.51 -9.35
C ASP A 159 -13.33 -3.99 -8.61
N ALA A 160 -12.17 -3.55 -9.09
CA ALA A 160 -10.87 -3.84 -8.48
C ALA A 160 -10.64 -2.97 -7.23
N SER A 161 -11.56 -3.04 -6.27
CA SER A 161 -11.42 -2.43 -4.96
C SER A 161 -10.31 -3.15 -4.16
N SER A 162 -9.74 -2.47 -3.17
CA SER A 162 -8.71 -3.07 -2.32
C SER A 162 -9.31 -4.20 -1.48
N ASN A 163 -8.88 -5.43 -1.73
CA ASN A 163 -9.28 -6.57 -0.90
C ASN A 163 -8.78 -6.45 0.55
N TRP A 164 -9.33 -7.28 1.44
CA TRP A 164 -9.00 -7.25 2.87
C TRP A 164 -7.50 -7.43 3.15
N PHE A 165 -6.86 -8.38 2.45
CA PHE A 165 -5.42 -8.62 2.59
C PHE A 165 -4.61 -7.41 2.15
N GLY A 166 -5.01 -6.75 1.06
CA GLY A 166 -4.39 -5.52 0.56
C GLY A 166 -4.45 -4.39 1.58
N ARG A 167 -5.59 -4.22 2.29
CA ARG A 167 -5.69 -3.23 3.37
C ARG A 167 -4.77 -3.56 4.55
N ARG A 168 -4.65 -4.84 4.91
CA ARG A 168 -3.80 -5.28 6.02
C ARG A 168 -2.31 -5.16 5.72
N LYS A 169 -1.93 -5.49 4.49
CA LYS A 169 -0.59 -5.34 3.94
C LYS A 169 -0.05 -3.91 4.16
N VAL A 170 -0.86 -2.89 3.88
CA VAL A 170 -0.44 -1.47 4.00
C VAL A 170 0.02 -1.13 5.42
N TYR A 171 -0.64 -1.66 6.46
CA TYR A 171 -0.17 -1.41 7.84
C TYR A 171 1.23 -1.95 8.10
N PHE A 172 1.56 -3.13 7.54
CA PHE A 172 2.89 -3.71 7.66
C PHE A 172 3.91 -2.93 6.82
N GLU A 173 3.55 -2.48 5.62
CA GLU A 173 4.42 -1.60 4.81
C GLU A 173 4.76 -0.30 5.57
N VAL A 174 3.75 0.37 6.15
CA VAL A 174 3.95 1.58 6.95
C VAL A 174 4.82 1.31 8.17
N LEU A 175 4.59 0.20 8.88
CA LEU A 175 5.40 -0.20 10.04
C LEU A 175 6.86 -0.42 9.65
N VAL A 176 7.12 -1.15 8.56
CA VAL A 176 8.48 -1.39 8.03
C VAL A 176 9.18 -0.07 7.71
N ILE A 177 8.53 0.83 6.97
CA ILE A 177 9.13 2.12 6.60
C ILE A 177 9.41 2.97 7.83
N ALA A 178 8.47 3.06 8.77
CA ALA A 178 8.67 3.81 10.01
C ALA A 178 9.86 3.24 10.80
N MET A 179 9.92 1.93 10.96
CA MET A 179 11.03 1.25 11.63
C MET A 179 12.35 1.59 10.94
N LEU A 180 12.47 1.36 9.63
CA LEU A 180 13.69 1.65 8.88
C LEU A 180 14.15 3.10 9.06
N VAL A 181 13.26 4.08 8.93
CA VAL A 181 13.62 5.50 9.10
C VAL A 181 14.15 5.78 10.51
N PHE A 182 13.54 5.20 11.55
CA PHE A 182 13.96 5.44 12.93
C PHE A 182 15.18 4.62 13.37
N SER A 183 15.49 3.48 12.74
CA SER A 183 16.63 2.63 13.14
C SER A 183 17.91 2.86 12.39
N THR A 184 17.82 3.25 11.12
CA THR A 184 19.00 3.32 10.24
C THR A 184 19.72 4.65 10.32
N ARG A 185 19.07 5.70 10.84
CA ARG A 185 19.56 7.07 10.78
C ARG A 185 19.82 7.66 12.17
N PRO A 186 20.83 8.56 12.30
CA PRO A 186 21.30 9.13 13.56
C PRO A 186 20.28 10.01 14.32
N LEU A 187 19.01 9.99 13.95
CA LEU A 187 17.91 10.69 14.63
C LEU A 187 17.77 10.26 16.10
N LEU A 188 18.25 9.06 16.44
CA LEU A 188 18.31 8.50 17.79
C LEU A 188 19.76 8.30 18.28
N SER A 189 20.65 9.26 17.99
CA SER A 189 22.05 9.20 18.44
C SER A 189 22.14 8.91 19.96
N ASP A 190 22.74 7.77 20.28
CA ASP A 190 23.45 7.42 21.51
C ASP A 190 22.70 7.31 22.85
N SER A 191 21.38 7.46 22.95
CA SER A 191 20.72 7.51 24.27
C SER A 191 19.51 6.60 24.53
N THR A 192 18.99 5.88 23.53
CA THR A 192 17.84 4.98 23.74
C THR A 192 18.20 3.51 23.54
N SER A 193 18.78 2.91 24.58
CA SER A 193 18.93 1.46 24.78
C SER A 193 17.59 0.72 25.00
N LEU A 194 16.46 1.27 24.56
CA LEU A 194 15.13 0.90 25.06
C LEU A 194 14.45 -0.23 24.28
N LEU A 195 14.97 -0.62 23.11
CA LEU A 195 14.77 -1.94 22.52
C LEU A 195 16.16 -2.47 22.16
N SER A 196 16.51 -3.67 22.61
CA SER A 196 17.72 -4.32 22.11
C SER A 196 17.64 -4.38 20.58
N HIS A 197 18.74 -4.06 19.89
CA HIS A 197 18.83 -4.13 18.43
C HIS A 197 18.22 -5.44 17.90
N HIS A 198 18.39 -6.54 18.64
CA HIS A 198 17.79 -7.83 18.34
C HIS A 198 16.24 -7.86 18.30
N ILE A 199 15.54 -7.24 19.25
CA ILE A 199 14.06 -7.22 19.24
C ILE A 199 13.59 -6.39 18.04
N PHE A 200 14.29 -5.30 17.75
CA PHE A 200 13.98 -4.45 16.62
C PHE A 200 14.13 -5.20 15.29
N ASP A 201 15.25 -5.90 15.09
CA ASP A 201 15.51 -6.69 13.88
C ASP A 201 14.49 -7.81 13.69
N GLN A 202 14.07 -8.45 14.78
CA GLN A 202 13.00 -9.45 14.76
C GLN A 202 11.66 -8.86 14.32
N ILE A 203 11.26 -7.72 14.90
CA ILE A 203 10.00 -7.06 14.54
C ILE A 203 10.04 -6.60 13.09
N LEU A 204 11.16 -6.03 12.62
CA LEU A 204 11.34 -5.61 11.24
C LEU A 204 11.23 -6.81 10.29
N SER A 205 11.94 -7.90 10.58
CA SER A 205 11.91 -9.13 9.79
C SER A 205 10.52 -9.75 9.71
N ILE A 206 9.83 -9.87 10.86
CA ILE A 206 8.45 -10.37 10.92
C ILE A 206 7.52 -9.47 10.12
N SER A 207 7.68 -8.14 10.22
CA SER A 207 6.84 -7.17 9.49
C SER A 207 7.08 -7.25 7.98
N LEU A 208 8.31 -7.43 7.53
CA LEU A 208 8.66 -7.66 6.12
C LEU A 208 8.03 -8.96 5.58
N ILE A 209 8.18 -10.07 6.32
CA ILE A 209 7.60 -11.37 5.96
C ILE A 209 6.07 -11.26 5.88
N LEU A 210 5.43 -10.61 6.86
CA LEU A 210 3.99 -10.40 6.85
C LEU A 210 3.57 -9.49 5.69
N ALA A 211 4.27 -8.38 5.43
CA ALA A 211 3.99 -7.52 4.28
C ALA A 211 4.07 -8.31 2.96
N LEU A 212 5.09 -9.17 2.81
CA LEU A 212 5.24 -10.03 1.63
C LEU A 212 4.13 -11.08 1.53
N ALA A 213 3.85 -11.80 2.62
CA ALA A 213 2.80 -12.82 2.66
C ALA A 213 1.42 -12.24 2.34
N PHE A 214 1.07 -11.09 2.94
CA PHE A 214 -0.17 -10.38 2.65
C PHE A 214 -0.20 -9.82 1.22
N SER A 215 0.96 -9.51 0.63
CA SER A 215 1.05 -9.15 -0.80
C SER A 215 0.67 -10.33 -1.69
N PHE A 216 1.21 -11.53 -1.42
CA PHE A 216 0.85 -12.74 -2.15
C PHE A 216 -0.62 -13.10 -1.98
N LEU A 217 -1.14 -13.03 -0.75
CA LEU A 217 -2.57 -13.25 -0.47
C LEU A 217 -3.45 -12.26 -1.23
N SER A 218 -3.08 -10.98 -1.21
CA SER A 218 -3.83 -9.93 -1.91
C SER A 218 -3.80 -10.13 -3.42
N PHE A 219 -2.65 -10.51 -3.99
CA PHE A 219 -2.51 -10.78 -5.41
C PHE A 219 -3.29 -12.03 -5.82
N GLY A 220 -3.15 -13.14 -5.08
CA GLY A 220 -3.90 -14.37 -5.31
C GLY A 220 -5.41 -14.16 -5.21
N TRP A 221 -5.87 -13.35 -4.26
CA TRP A 221 -7.27 -12.96 -4.18
C TRP A 221 -7.72 -12.15 -5.40
N HIS A 222 -6.88 -11.22 -5.88
CA HIS A 222 -7.19 -10.51 -7.11
C HIS A 222 -7.29 -11.48 -8.31
N LEU A 223 -6.46 -12.51 -8.41
CA LEU A 223 -6.54 -13.48 -9.53
C LEU A 223 -7.72 -14.43 -9.41
N PHE A 224 -7.92 -15.05 -8.25
CA PHE A 224 -8.81 -16.21 -8.09
C PHE A 224 -10.04 -15.94 -7.21
N GLY A 225 -10.04 -14.87 -6.42
CA GLY A 225 -11.06 -14.61 -5.41
C GLY A 225 -12.47 -14.63 -5.98
N GLN A 226 -12.70 -13.93 -7.11
CA GLN A 226 -14.02 -13.91 -7.75
C GLN A 226 -14.46 -15.25 -8.34
N MET A 227 -13.52 -16.06 -8.84
CA MET A 227 -13.84 -17.41 -9.33
C MET A 227 -14.27 -18.30 -8.17
N ILE A 228 -13.59 -18.19 -7.03
CA ILE A 228 -13.92 -18.90 -5.79
C ILE A 228 -15.29 -18.43 -5.26
N GLU A 229 -15.53 -17.11 -5.19
CA GLU A 229 -16.80 -16.55 -4.76
C GLU A 229 -17.96 -16.98 -5.67
N ALA A 230 -17.78 -16.93 -6.98
CA ALA A 230 -18.79 -17.35 -7.95
C ALA A 230 -19.11 -18.85 -7.80
N LYS A 231 -18.11 -19.69 -7.55
CA LYS A 231 -18.30 -21.12 -7.31
C LYS A 231 -19.04 -21.38 -5.99
N LEU A 232 -18.65 -20.71 -4.91
CA LEU A 232 -19.30 -20.84 -3.61
C LEU A 232 -20.77 -20.39 -3.65
N ARG A 233 -21.07 -19.28 -4.34
CA ARG A 233 -22.46 -18.84 -4.54
C ARG A 233 -23.29 -19.86 -5.32
N LYS A 234 -22.71 -20.50 -6.36
CA LYS A 234 -23.38 -21.57 -7.11
C LYS A 234 -23.68 -22.80 -6.26
N GLU A 235 -22.82 -23.10 -5.29
CA GLU A 235 -22.99 -24.20 -4.33
C GLU A 235 -23.93 -23.86 -3.17
N GLY A 236 -24.58 -22.67 -3.19
CA GLY A 236 -25.54 -22.25 -2.17
C GLY A 236 -24.91 -21.69 -0.90
N PHE A 237 -23.59 -21.50 -0.86
CA PHE A 237 -22.92 -20.87 0.27
C PHE A 237 -23.17 -19.35 0.25
N HIS A 238 -23.58 -18.81 1.41
CA HIS A 238 -23.66 -17.38 1.60
C HIS A 238 -22.25 -16.80 1.68
N VAL A 239 -21.78 -16.23 0.57
CA VAL A 239 -20.57 -15.41 0.53
C VAL A 239 -20.99 -14.00 0.97
N PRO A 240 -20.56 -13.51 2.15
CA PRO A 240 -20.88 -12.14 2.55
C PRO A 240 -20.38 -11.20 1.46
N GLY A 241 -21.29 -10.40 0.91
CA GLY A 241 -20.96 -9.40 -0.11
C GLY A 241 -19.98 -8.36 0.42
N GLU A 242 -19.27 -7.69 -0.48
CA GLU A 242 -18.30 -6.63 -0.19
C GLU A 242 -18.89 -5.46 0.65
N ASP A 243 -20.21 -5.42 0.84
CA ASP A 243 -20.95 -4.41 1.62
C ASP A 243 -20.93 -4.62 3.15
N TYR A 244 -20.47 -5.78 3.65
CA TYR A 244 -20.24 -5.98 5.08
C TYR A 244 -18.76 -5.78 5.41
N GLU A 245 -18.47 -4.76 6.23
CA GLU A 245 -17.18 -4.45 6.86
C GLU A 245 -16.17 -5.61 6.94
N GLY A 246 -15.46 -5.82 5.83
CA GLY A 246 -14.13 -6.44 5.72
C GLY A 246 -13.76 -7.56 6.69
N LYS A 247 -14.43 -8.71 6.66
CA LYS A 247 -13.86 -9.96 7.18
C LYS A 247 -14.04 -11.10 6.16
N PRO A 248 -12.94 -11.71 5.65
CA PRO A 248 -13.02 -12.97 4.93
C PRO A 248 -13.76 -14.03 5.77
N SER A 249 -14.48 -14.95 5.13
CA SER A 249 -15.04 -16.10 5.82
C SER A 249 -13.91 -16.97 6.42
N ALA A 250 -14.17 -17.65 7.53
CA ALA A 250 -13.19 -18.56 8.16
C ALA A 250 -12.63 -19.60 7.17
N LEU A 251 -13.46 -20.03 6.21
CA LEU A 251 -13.07 -20.92 5.11
C LEU A 251 -12.12 -20.23 4.11
N GLY A 252 -12.37 -18.96 3.77
CA GLY A 252 -11.48 -18.16 2.92
C GLY A 252 -10.11 -17.93 3.57
N TYR A 253 -10.07 -17.73 4.90
CA TYR A 253 -8.83 -17.70 5.67
C TYR A 253 -8.08 -19.03 5.58
N LEU A 254 -8.76 -20.15 5.83
CA LEU A 254 -8.13 -21.47 5.84
C LEU A 254 -7.58 -21.85 4.46
N LEU A 255 -8.37 -21.65 3.40
CA LEU A 255 -7.97 -22.02 2.03
C LEU A 255 -6.80 -21.17 1.53
N MET A 256 -6.82 -19.86 1.78
CA MET A 256 -5.73 -18.96 1.39
C MET A 256 -4.48 -19.15 2.25
N THR A 257 -4.64 -19.48 3.53
CA THR A 257 -3.52 -19.88 4.41
C THR A 257 -2.90 -21.19 3.92
N ILE A 258 -3.68 -22.18 3.48
CA ILE A 258 -3.14 -23.43 2.91
C ILE A 258 -2.39 -23.17 1.60
N ILE A 259 -2.95 -22.35 0.69
CA ILE A 259 -2.29 -22.00 -0.58
C ILE A 259 -0.98 -21.25 -0.30
N VAL A 260 -0.99 -20.32 0.64
CA VAL A 260 0.20 -19.55 1.02
C VAL A 260 1.22 -20.36 1.79
N LEU A 261 0.82 -21.24 2.72
CA LEU A 261 1.77 -22.17 3.34
C LEU A 261 2.35 -23.13 2.29
N THR A 262 1.57 -23.53 1.29
CA THR A 262 2.07 -24.42 0.22
C THR A 262 3.05 -23.70 -0.71
N VAL A 263 2.81 -22.43 -1.04
CA VAL A 263 3.66 -21.64 -1.95
C VAL A 263 4.84 -20.96 -1.22
N ILE A 264 4.58 -20.35 -0.07
CA ILE A 264 5.56 -19.62 0.77
C ILE A 264 6.31 -20.56 1.71
N CYS A 265 5.78 -21.72 2.14
CA CYS A 265 6.59 -22.67 2.90
C CYS A 265 7.19 -23.76 1.99
N GLY A 266 6.63 -24.04 0.80
CA GLY A 266 7.23 -25.01 -0.14
C GLY A 266 8.64 -24.62 -0.59
N GLY A 267 8.86 -23.36 -1.00
CA GLY A 267 10.17 -22.89 -1.48
C GLY A 267 11.23 -22.71 -0.38
N PRO A 268 10.93 -22.00 0.71
CA PRO A 268 11.82 -21.82 1.87
C PRO A 268 12.06 -23.08 2.69
N ILE A 269 11.11 -24.03 2.79
CA ILE A 269 11.41 -25.33 3.42
C ILE A 269 12.37 -26.13 2.54
N LEU A 270 12.22 -26.10 1.21
CA LEU A 270 13.19 -26.71 0.28
C LEU A 270 14.55 -26.00 0.33
N PHE A 271 14.58 -24.68 0.49
CA PHE A 271 15.81 -23.90 0.64
C PHE A 271 16.49 -24.17 1.99
N VAL A 272 15.75 -24.18 3.10
CA VAL A 272 16.26 -24.45 4.45
C VAL A 272 16.67 -25.91 4.61
N THR A 273 15.94 -26.87 4.04
CA THR A 273 16.37 -28.28 4.05
C THR A 273 17.62 -28.51 3.19
N LYS A 274 17.72 -27.85 2.03
CA LYS A 274 18.93 -27.89 1.20
C LYS A 274 20.13 -27.23 1.90
N LEU A 275 19.92 -26.08 2.54
CA LEU A 275 20.92 -25.39 3.33
C LEU A 275 21.36 -26.26 4.53
N LEU A 276 20.44 -26.83 5.30
CA LEU A 276 20.75 -27.69 6.45
C LEU A 276 21.43 -29.00 6.04
N GLY A 277 21.15 -29.53 4.84
CA GLY A 277 21.86 -30.67 4.26
C GLY A 277 23.29 -30.32 3.83
N GLU A 278 23.52 -29.15 3.24
CA GLU A 278 24.87 -28.67 2.85
C GLU A 278 25.77 -28.38 4.06
N ILE A 279 25.20 -28.02 5.22
CA ILE A 279 25.95 -27.77 6.47
C ILE A 279 26.03 -29.03 7.37
N GLY A 280 25.46 -30.17 6.93
CA GLY A 280 25.56 -31.46 7.65
C GLY A 280 24.78 -31.53 8.96
N ILE A 281 23.78 -30.67 9.15
CA ILE A 281 22.97 -30.60 10.39
C ILE A 281 21.73 -31.51 10.30
N MET A 282 21.29 -31.83 9.09
CA MET A 282 20.31 -32.89 8.81
C MET A 282 20.92 -33.90 7.82
N PRO A 283 20.66 -35.21 7.97
CA PRO A 283 21.04 -36.20 6.96
C PRO A 283 20.27 -35.98 5.64
#